data_AF-Q6CIT9-F1
#
_entry.id   AF-Q6CIT9-F1
#
_cell.length_a   1.000
_cell.length_b   1.000
_cell.length_c   1.000
_cell.angle_alpha   90.00
_cell.angle_beta   90.00
_cell.angle_gamma   90.00
#
_symmetry.space_group_name_H-M   'P 1'
#
loop_
_entity.id
_entity.type
_entity.pdbx_description
1 polymer ?
#
loop_
_entity_poly.entity_id
_entity_poly.type
_entity_poly.pdbx_seq_one_letter_code
_entity_poly.pdbx_strand_id
1 'polypeptide(L)'
;MTDKQETTQPAEKLQQPEKVAENVDPSLELNKTKVNFTPEKTDVNTYKFYPDDPESTLNRYRFAVKGASEYYDPCQESSKMSFKCLELNNYDRDLCHDYFDAYRECKKQWLKARREKREFWE
;
A
#
# COMPACT_ATOMS: atom_id res chain seq x y z
N MET A 1 -25.21 -29.36 -37.94
CA MET A 1 -26.16 -29.04 -36.86
C MET A 1 -25.41 -29.09 -35.55
N THR A 2 -25.00 -27.93 -35.03
CA THR A 2 -24.83 -27.54 -33.62
C THR A 2 -23.92 -26.31 -33.65
N ASP A 3 -24.50 -25.16 -33.95
CA ASP A 3 -23.86 -23.86 -33.75
C ASP A 3 -23.64 -23.67 -32.24
N LYS A 4 -22.37 -23.70 -31.81
CA LYS A 4 -22.00 -23.38 -30.43
C LYS A 4 -22.09 -21.87 -30.25
N GLN A 5 -23.17 -21.41 -29.61
CA GLN A 5 -23.29 -20.04 -29.14
C GLN A 5 -22.23 -19.78 -28.07
N GLU A 6 -21.26 -18.95 -28.40
CA GLU A 6 -20.28 -18.39 -27.47
C GLU A 6 -20.96 -17.27 -26.69
N THR A 7 -21.51 -17.62 -25.52
CA THR A 7 -22.06 -16.67 -24.57
C THR A 7 -20.93 -15.85 -23.96
N THR A 8 -20.72 -14.65 -24.50
CA THR A 8 -19.91 -13.60 -23.88
C THR A 8 -20.59 -13.17 -22.59
N GLN A 9 -20.03 -13.55 -21.44
CA GLN A 9 -20.43 -12.97 -20.17
C GLN A 9 -19.96 -11.52 -20.14
N PRO A 10 -20.85 -10.54 -19.89
CA PRO A 10 -20.45 -9.15 -19.74
C PRO A 10 -19.52 -9.03 -18.55
N ALA A 11 -18.40 -8.34 -18.73
CA ALA A 11 -17.56 -7.88 -17.64
C ALA A 11 -18.44 -7.03 -16.72
N GLU A 12 -18.89 -7.64 -15.62
CA GLU A 12 -19.62 -6.98 -14.56
C GLU A 12 -18.68 -5.93 -13.99
N LYS A 13 -18.92 -4.70 -14.42
CA LYS A 13 -18.28 -3.48 -13.97
C LYS A 13 -18.39 -3.48 -12.45
N LEU A 14 -17.31 -3.84 -11.78
CA LEU A 14 -17.22 -3.83 -10.33
C LEU A 14 -17.31 -2.38 -9.87
N GLN A 15 -18.54 -1.93 -9.71
CA GLN A 15 -18.89 -0.63 -9.19
C GLN A 15 -18.67 -0.73 -7.69
N GLN A 16 -17.41 -0.66 -7.24
CA GLN A 16 -17.13 -0.53 -5.83
C GLN A 16 -17.55 0.87 -5.40
N PRO A 17 -18.59 1.00 -4.56
CA PRO A 17 -19.02 2.26 -4.02
C PRO A 17 -17.93 2.81 -3.10
N GLU A 18 -17.77 4.11 -3.21
CA GLU A 18 -16.96 5.02 -2.42
C GLU A 18 -16.66 4.58 -0.97
N LYS A 19 -15.37 4.71 -0.62
CA LYS A 19 -14.81 4.77 0.74
C LYS A 19 -14.85 3.46 1.53
N VAL A 20 -14.15 2.44 1.02
CA VAL A 20 -13.48 1.49 1.93
C VAL A 20 -12.62 2.34 2.84
N ALA A 21 -12.90 2.30 4.15
CA ALA A 21 -12.19 3.07 5.16
C ALA A 21 -10.69 2.89 4.93
N GLU A 22 -10.06 3.92 4.37
CA GLU A 22 -8.67 3.84 4.01
C GLU A 22 -7.87 3.72 5.31
N ASN A 23 -7.09 2.65 5.44
CA ASN A 23 -6.18 2.39 6.54
C ASN A 23 -4.96 3.34 6.49
N VAL A 24 -5.15 4.55 6.00
CA VAL A 24 -4.14 5.59 5.97
C VAL A 24 -4.00 6.16 7.37
N ASP A 25 -2.77 6.23 7.84
CA ASP A 25 -2.45 6.90 9.10
C ASP A 25 -2.75 8.40 8.94
N PRO A 26 -3.62 9.04 9.76
CA PRO A 26 -3.90 10.47 9.68
C PRO A 26 -2.68 11.36 9.89
N SER A 27 -1.61 10.84 10.50
CA SER A 27 -0.33 11.57 10.65
C SER A 27 0.52 11.57 9.38
N LEU A 28 0.10 10.84 8.34
CA LEU A 28 0.81 10.75 7.07
C LEU A 28 0.74 12.08 6.31
N GLU A 29 1.90 12.69 6.07
CA GLU A 29 1.99 13.86 5.20
C GLU A 29 1.87 13.42 3.74
N LEU A 30 0.77 13.82 3.10
CA LEU A 30 0.47 13.51 1.69
C LEU A 30 0.77 14.68 0.75
N ASN A 31 1.07 15.86 1.31
CA ASN A 31 1.41 17.01 0.49
C ASN A 31 2.81 16.82 -0.10
N LYS A 32 2.85 16.62 -1.42
CA LYS A 32 4.08 16.43 -2.21
C LYS A 32 5.18 17.46 -1.96
N THR A 33 4.83 18.70 -1.56
CA THR A 33 5.83 19.75 -1.28
C THR A 33 6.42 19.68 0.12
N LYS A 34 5.80 18.92 1.02
CA LYS A 34 6.22 18.77 2.42
C LYS A 34 6.86 17.42 2.71
N VAL A 35 6.61 16.41 1.88
CA VAL A 35 7.25 15.10 2.01
C VAL A 35 8.76 15.23 1.76
N ASN A 36 9.57 14.83 2.75
CA ASN A 36 11.03 14.80 2.65
C ASN A 36 11.54 13.37 2.90
N PHE A 37 12.03 12.74 1.84
CA PHE A 37 12.59 11.37 1.87
C PHE A 37 14.06 11.32 2.33
N THR A 38 14.74 12.47 2.38
CA THR A 38 16.14 12.60 2.79
C THR A 38 16.24 13.65 3.90
N PRO A 39 15.76 13.34 5.13
CA PRO A 39 15.74 14.29 6.23
C PRO A 39 17.17 14.75 6.59
N GLU A 40 18.12 13.84 6.71
CA GLU A 40 19.53 14.13 6.92
C GLU A 40 20.30 13.87 5.62
N LYS A 41 20.83 14.91 4.97
CA LYS A 41 21.53 14.75 3.66
C LYS A 41 22.86 14.01 3.77
N THR A 42 23.44 13.93 4.96
CA THR A 42 24.75 13.33 5.22
C THR A 42 24.68 11.88 5.67
N ASP A 43 23.51 11.40 6.12
CA ASP A 43 23.33 10.04 6.63
C ASP A 43 22.28 9.26 5.85
N VAL A 44 22.78 8.31 5.05
CA VAL A 44 21.97 7.39 4.23
C VAL A 44 21.05 6.50 5.06
N ASN A 45 21.33 6.30 6.34
CA ASN A 45 20.49 5.47 7.22
C ASN A 45 19.17 6.16 7.60
N THR A 46 19.08 7.48 7.39
CA THR A 46 17.86 8.25 7.65
C THR A 46 16.93 8.32 6.44
N TYR A 47 17.33 7.75 5.31
CA TYR A 47 16.56 7.82 4.07
C TYR A 47 15.27 7.02 4.19
N LYS A 48 14.16 7.66 3.81
CA LYS A 48 12.84 7.05 3.78
C LYS A 48 12.47 6.73 2.33
N PHE A 49 12.16 5.47 2.03
CA PHE A 49 11.83 5.04 0.67
C PHE A 49 10.33 5.13 0.33
N TYR A 50 9.47 5.27 1.33
CA TYR A 50 8.02 5.33 1.19
C TYR A 50 7.43 6.32 2.19
N PRO A 51 6.25 6.90 1.92
CA PRO A 51 5.63 7.86 2.83
C PRO A 51 5.10 7.18 4.09
N ASP A 52 4.57 5.95 3.99
CA ASP A 52 3.88 5.25 5.09
C ASP A 52 4.78 5.03 6.31
N ASP A 53 4.18 4.86 7.49
CA ASP A 53 4.86 4.37 8.69
C ASP A 53 4.19 3.06 9.13
N PRO A 54 4.68 1.90 8.68
CA PRO A 54 4.06 0.63 9.00
C PRO A 54 4.18 0.24 10.46
N GLU A 55 5.00 0.92 11.28
CA GLU A 55 5.18 0.62 12.70
C GLU A 55 4.51 1.66 13.62
N SER A 56 3.73 2.60 13.07
CA SER A 56 3.06 3.63 13.85
C SER A 56 2.12 3.02 14.91
N THR A 57 1.92 3.73 16.03
CA THR A 57 1.03 3.28 17.11
C THR A 57 -0.40 3.03 16.59
N LEU A 58 -0.88 3.86 15.67
CA LEU A 58 -2.20 3.68 15.08
C LEU A 58 -2.26 2.41 14.22
N ASN A 59 -1.23 2.12 13.44
CA ASN A 59 -1.19 0.93 12.61
C ASN A 59 -1.15 -0.36 13.44
N ARG A 60 -0.45 -0.34 14.58
CA ARG A 60 -0.48 -1.44 15.57
C ARG A 60 -1.88 -1.64 16.14
N TYR A 61 -2.50 -0.56 16.60
CA TYR A 61 -3.85 -0.61 17.16
C TYR A 61 -4.87 -1.14 16.13
N ARG A 62 -4.88 -0.59 14.92
CA ARG A 62 -5.77 -1.04 13.83
C ARG A 62 -5.57 -2.51 13.50
N PHE A 63 -4.31 -2.96 13.45
CA PHE A 63 -4.00 -4.35 13.21
C PHE A 63 -4.48 -5.28 14.34
N ALA A 64 -4.42 -4.85 15.60
CA ALA A 64 -4.86 -5.65 16.75
C ALA A 64 -6.39 -5.76 16.84
N VAL A 65 -7.12 -4.69 16.51
CA VAL A 65 -8.59 -4.65 16.62
C VAL A 65 -9.34 -5.21 15.41
N LYS A 66 -8.67 -5.38 14.27
CA LYS A 66 -9.30 -5.90 13.04
C LYS A 66 -9.81 -7.33 13.26
N GLY A 67 -10.78 -7.75 12.44
CA GLY A 67 -11.21 -9.15 12.42
C GLY A 67 -10.08 -10.12 12.08
N ALA A 68 -10.13 -11.35 12.62
CA ALA A 68 -9.09 -12.36 12.37
C ALA A 68 -8.86 -12.62 10.87
N SER A 69 -9.92 -12.63 10.07
CA SER A 69 -9.90 -12.78 8.60
C SER A 69 -9.82 -11.48 7.83
N GLU A 70 -9.87 -10.32 8.50
CA GLU A 70 -9.88 -9.03 7.84
C GLU A 70 -8.49 -8.68 7.30
N TYR A 71 -8.43 -8.25 6.04
CA TYR A 71 -7.19 -7.81 5.43
C TYR A 71 -6.79 -6.43 5.97
N TYR A 72 -5.50 -6.28 6.24
CA TYR A 72 -4.94 -5.01 6.69
C TYR A 72 -3.58 -4.78 6.05
N ASP A 73 -3.40 -3.59 5.49
CA ASP A 73 -2.17 -3.14 4.86
C ASP A 73 -1.81 -1.74 5.37
N PRO A 74 -0.75 -1.61 6.18
CA PRO A 74 -0.30 -0.31 6.64
C PRO A 74 0.53 0.46 5.59
N CYS A 75 0.83 -0.16 4.44
CA CYS A 75 1.57 0.42 3.32
C CYS A 75 0.63 0.90 2.20
N GLN A 76 -0.56 1.36 2.58
CA GLN A 76 -1.64 1.62 1.63
C GLN A 76 -1.31 2.79 0.70
N GLU A 77 -0.63 3.83 1.18
CA GLU A 77 -0.30 4.98 0.32
C GLU A 77 0.75 4.59 -0.73
N SER A 78 1.77 3.83 -0.36
CA SER A 78 2.75 3.27 -1.29
C SER A 78 2.09 2.37 -2.35
N SER A 79 1.09 1.60 -1.96
CA SER A 79 0.27 0.80 -2.87
C SER A 79 -0.49 1.70 -3.86
N LYS A 80 -1.18 2.74 -3.37
CA LYS A 80 -1.87 3.72 -4.23
C LYS A 80 -0.93 4.43 -5.19
N MET A 81 0.26 4.82 -4.75
CA MET A 81 1.27 5.43 -5.61
C MET A 81 1.71 4.49 -6.73
N SER A 82 1.86 3.20 -6.42
CA SER A 82 2.16 2.16 -7.41
C SER A 82 1.04 2.02 -8.45
N PHE A 83 -0.22 1.97 -8.03
CA PHE A 83 -1.36 1.93 -8.95
C PHE A 83 -1.47 3.21 -9.78
N LYS A 84 -1.26 4.37 -9.17
CA LYS A 84 -1.26 5.65 -9.87
C LYS A 84 -0.18 5.72 -10.94
N CYS A 85 1.01 5.19 -10.67
CA CYS A 85 2.06 5.10 -11.69
C CYS A 85 1.59 4.25 -12.88
N LEU A 86 0.99 3.09 -12.61
CA LEU A 86 0.46 2.22 -13.67
C LEU A 86 -0.61 2.92 -14.50
N GLU A 87 -1.57 3.59 -13.86
CA GLU A 87 -2.63 4.33 -14.53
C GLU A 87 -2.09 5.44 -15.44
N LEU A 88 -1.02 6.12 -15.02
CA LEU A 88 -0.39 7.19 -15.79
C LEU A 88 0.48 6.68 -16.96
N ASN A 89 0.91 5.41 -16.91
CA ASN A 89 1.87 4.83 -17.86
C ASN A 89 1.28 3.65 -18.65
N ASN A 90 -0.04 3.64 -18.89
CA ASN A 90 -0.73 2.57 -19.64
C ASN A 90 -0.44 1.16 -19.10
N TYR A 91 -0.32 1.03 -17.79
CA TYR A 91 0.02 -0.21 -17.07
C TYR A 91 1.37 -0.83 -17.44
N ASP A 92 2.28 -0.04 -18.03
CA ASP A 92 3.67 -0.45 -18.20
C ASP A 92 4.34 -0.57 -16.81
N ARG A 93 4.70 -1.79 -16.44
CA ARG A 93 5.32 -2.09 -15.15
C ARG A 93 6.76 -1.62 -15.09
N ASP A 94 7.46 -1.58 -16.23
CA ASP A 94 8.88 -1.28 -16.26
C ASP A 94 9.16 0.18 -15.89
N LEU A 95 8.19 1.06 -16.13
CA LEU A 95 8.25 2.46 -15.72
C LEU A 95 7.93 2.70 -14.24
N CYS A 96 7.45 1.68 -13.51
CA CYS A 96 6.93 1.82 -12.16
C CYS A 96 7.68 1.00 -11.10
N HIS A 97 8.84 0.43 -11.42
CA HIS A 97 9.63 -0.42 -10.50
C HIS A 97 9.92 0.27 -9.17
N ASP A 98 10.32 1.54 -9.18
CA ASP A 98 10.64 2.29 -7.96
C ASP A 98 9.44 2.37 -6.99
N TYR A 99 8.22 2.52 -7.52
CA TYR A 99 7.01 2.53 -6.70
C TYR A 99 6.70 1.15 -6.11
N PHE A 100 6.90 0.08 -6.90
CA PHE A 100 6.74 -1.28 -6.41
C PHE A 100 7.75 -1.62 -5.33
N ASP A 101 8.99 -1.17 -5.49
CA ASP A 101 10.05 -1.39 -4.51
C ASP A 101 9.79 -0.61 -3.22
N ALA A 102 9.27 0.62 -3.31
CA ALA A 102 8.79 1.35 -2.14
C ALA A 102 7.70 0.58 -1.37
N TYR A 103 6.69 0.05 -2.07
CA TYR A 103 5.65 -0.78 -1.44
C TYR A 103 6.22 -2.06 -0.82
N ARG A 104 7.13 -2.75 -1.53
CA ARG A 104 7.77 -3.99 -1.05
C ARG A 104 8.61 -3.75 0.20
N GLU A 105 9.40 -2.68 0.21
CA GLU A 105 10.24 -2.36 1.37
C GLU A 105 9.40 -1.95 2.58
N CYS A 106 8.29 -1.22 2.38
CA CYS A 106 7.33 -0.95 3.44
C CYS A 106 6.76 -2.23 4.04
N LYS A 107 6.27 -3.14 3.18
CA LYS A 107 5.70 -4.40 3.63
C LYS A 107 6.73 -5.28 4.32
N LYS A 108 7.98 -5.26 3.85
CA LYS A 108 9.10 -5.97 4.46
C LYS A 108 9.42 -5.41 5.84
N GLN A 109 9.45 -4.08 6.03
CA GLN A 109 9.59 -3.46 7.35
C GLN A 109 8.45 -3.93 8.26
N TRP A 110 7.21 -3.83 7.81
CA TRP A 110 6.04 -4.25 8.58
C TRP A 110 6.13 -5.72 9.04
N LEU A 111 6.40 -6.64 8.12
CA LEU A 111 6.49 -8.07 8.42
C LEU A 111 7.67 -8.39 9.34
N LYS A 112 8.79 -7.69 9.18
CA LYS A 112 9.95 -7.82 10.06
C LYS A 112 9.59 -7.36 11.47
N ALA A 113 9.00 -6.18 11.62
CA ALA A 113 8.56 -5.65 12.89
C ALA A 113 7.56 -6.58 13.60
N ARG A 114 6.60 -7.14 12.86
CA ARG A 114 5.66 -8.13 13.38
C ARG A 114 6.33 -9.40 13.88
N ARG A 115 7.38 -9.87 13.19
CA ARG A 115 8.11 -11.08 13.58
C ARG A 115 9.00 -10.85 14.81
N GLU A 116 9.67 -9.70 14.88
CA GLU A 116 10.62 -9.38 15.95
C GLU A 116 9.93 -8.87 17.22
N LYS A 117 8.78 -8.20 17.09
CA LYS A 117 8.08 -7.50 18.18
C LYS A 117 6.65 -8.01 18.36
N ARG A 118 6.44 -9.32 18.32
CA ARG A 118 5.09 -9.95 18.32
C ARG A 118 4.15 -9.39 19.40
N GLU A 119 4.65 -9.24 20.62
CA GLU A 119 3.92 -8.70 21.79
C GLU A 119 3.34 -7.29 21.56
N PHE A 120 3.88 -6.51 20.62
CA PHE A 120 3.38 -5.16 20.30
C PHE A 120 2.27 -5.16 19.24
N TRP A 121 1.92 -6.32 18.68
CA TRP A 121 0.96 -6.49 17.57
C TRP A 121 -0.22 -7.40 17.93
N GLU A 122 -0.27 -7.89 19.17
CA GLU A 122 -1.32 -8.73 19.76
C GLU A 122 -2.09 -7.92 20.80
#